data_AF-A0A5S4GT28-F1
#
_entry.id   AF-A0A5S4GT28-F1
#
_cell.length_a   1.000
_cell.length_b   1.000
_cell.length_c   1.000
_cell.angle_alpha   90.00
_cell.angle_beta   90.00
_cell.angle_gamma   90.00
#
_symmetry.space_group_name_H-M   'P 1'
#
loop_
_entity.id
_entity.type
_entity.pdbx_description
1 polymer ?
#
loop_
_entity_poly.entity_id
_entity_poly.type
_entity_poly.pdbx_seq_one_letter_code
_entity_poly.pdbx_strand_id
1 'polypeptide(L)'
;MASTENGWRLEQSWPGLVADRDGVEYSPVELGNVANILQGWLREVNGSALGCYPDVERQGWTLDMFAQQLEQVKNWEGGRSFARALRQSHEELAKVYKEVNDTLSIAVLLIDAGAGNYTRANTVNES
;
A
#
# COMPACT_ATOMS: atom_id res chain seq x y z
N MET A 1 36.25 -27.76 -6.81
CA MET A 1 35.68 -27.56 -5.46
C MET A 1 35.43 -26.06 -5.35
N ALA A 2 34.23 -25.61 -5.76
CA ALA A 2 33.10 -25.27 -4.87
C ALA A 2 33.46 -24.08 -3.97
N SER A 3 32.96 -22.87 -4.28
CA SER A 3 31.77 -22.24 -3.65
C SER A 3 32.25 -21.36 -2.48
N THR A 4 31.87 -20.09 -2.24
CA THR A 4 30.67 -19.33 -2.61
C THR A 4 30.86 -17.85 -2.18
N GLU A 5 30.05 -16.96 -2.75
CA GLU A 5 29.45 -15.78 -2.09
C GLU A 5 30.34 -14.59 -1.67
N ASN A 6 30.67 -13.74 -2.63
CA ASN A 6 30.68 -12.29 -2.37
C ASN A 6 29.23 -11.77 -2.41
N GLY A 7 28.45 -12.16 -1.42
CA GLY A 7 27.15 -11.57 -1.14
C GLY A 7 27.38 -10.16 -0.63
N TRP A 8 26.93 -9.16 -1.40
CA TRP A 8 26.79 -7.79 -0.92
C TRP A 8 25.85 -7.80 0.28
N ARG A 9 26.42 -7.75 1.50
CA ARG A 9 25.67 -7.60 2.74
C ARG A 9 25.22 -6.14 2.85
N LEU A 10 24.14 -5.80 2.14
CA LEU A 10 23.42 -4.54 2.28
C LEU A 10 23.07 -4.23 3.75
N GLU A 11 22.90 -5.26 4.58
CA GLU A 11 22.56 -5.14 6.00
C GLU A 11 23.74 -4.71 6.90
N GLN A 12 25.00 -4.87 6.47
CA GLN A 12 26.18 -4.52 7.30
C GLN A 12 26.87 -3.22 6.87
N SER A 13 26.49 -2.69 5.71
CA SER A 13 27.15 -1.54 5.08
C SER A 13 26.20 -0.36 4.89
N TRP A 14 24.98 -0.42 5.44
CA TRP A 14 24.18 0.79 5.58
C TRP A 14 24.90 1.68 6.59
N PRO A 15 25.52 2.80 6.16
CA PRO A 15 26.08 3.71 7.15
C PRO A 15 24.87 4.18 7.95
N GLY A 16 24.87 3.94 9.26
CA GLY A 16 23.83 4.46 10.13
C GLY A 16 23.55 5.92 9.77
N LEU A 17 22.28 6.32 9.85
CA LEU A 17 21.89 7.68 9.51
C LEU A 17 22.61 8.62 10.50
N VAL A 18 23.44 9.51 9.97
CA VAL A 18 24.22 10.48 10.76
C VAL A 18 23.59 11.84 10.49
N ALA A 19 22.81 12.36 11.45
CA ALA A 19 22.01 13.57 11.30
C ALA A 19 22.82 14.75 10.72
N ASP A 20 24.04 14.97 11.23
CA ASP A 20 24.93 16.05 10.78
C ASP A 20 25.49 15.85 9.36
N ARG A 21 25.69 14.60 8.92
CA ARG A 21 26.19 14.28 7.56
C ARG A 21 25.09 14.44 6.53
N ASP A 22 23.88 13.99 6.89
CA ASP A 22 22.77 13.87 5.96
C ASP A 22 21.90 15.14 5.92
N GLY A 23 22.18 16.12 6.80
CA GLY A 23 21.47 17.40 6.85
C GLY A 23 19.99 17.27 7.23
N VAL A 24 19.65 16.14 7.85
CA VAL A 24 18.28 15.84 8.27
C VAL A 24 18.22 15.90 9.79
N GLU A 25 17.49 16.88 10.29
CA GLU A 25 17.15 16.99 11.71
C GLU A 25 16.06 15.93 11.99
N TYR A 26 16.47 14.78 12.54
CA TYR A 26 15.58 13.63 12.75
C TYR A 26 14.91 13.68 14.13
N SER A 27 13.58 13.72 14.16
CA SER A 27 12.80 13.52 15.38
C SER A 27 12.05 12.18 15.34
N PRO A 28 12.42 11.20 16.19
CA PRO A 28 11.67 9.94 16.30
C PRO A 28 10.18 10.15 16.62
N VAL A 29 9.87 11.23 17.35
CA VAL A 29 8.50 11.63 17.67
C VAL A 29 7.74 12.06 16.42
N GLU A 30 8.37 12.82 15.53
CA GLU A 30 7.75 13.25 14.27
C GLU A 30 7.51 12.08 13.31
N LEU A 31 8.46 11.15 13.21
CA LEU A 31 8.28 9.93 12.40
C LEU A 31 7.14 9.06 12.93
N GLY A 32 7.04 8.90 14.26
CA GLY A 32 5.91 8.20 14.89
C GLY A 32 4.57 8.90 14.64
N ASN A 33 4.53 10.23 14.68
CA ASN A 33 3.32 11.00 14.38
C ASN A 33 2.89 10.85 12.91
N VAL A 34 3.84 10.89 11.97
CA VAL A 34 3.57 10.66 10.54
C VAL A 34 3.07 9.24 10.32
N ALA A 35 3.71 8.23 10.91
CA ALA A 35 3.26 6.84 10.83
C ALA A 35 1.82 6.67 11.34
N ASN A 36 1.48 7.28 12.49
CA ASN A 36 0.14 7.24 13.07
C ASN A 36 -0.92 7.91 12.18
N ILE A 37 -0.63 9.08 11.60
CA ILE A 37 -1.54 9.76 10.66
C ILE A 37 -1.79 8.89 9.43
N LEU A 38 -0.71 8.36 8.84
CA LEU A 38 -0.81 7.48 7.67
C LEU A 38 -1.57 6.19 7.98
N GLN A 39 -1.38 5.61 9.17
CA GLN A 39 -2.18 4.47 9.66
C GLN A 39 -3.67 4.82 9.78
N GLY A 40 -3.99 6.03 10.24
CA GLY A 40 -5.35 6.55 10.30
C GLY A 40 -6.02 6.56 8.93
N TRP A 41 -5.36 7.17 7.93
CA TRP A 41 -5.86 7.20 6.55
C TRP A 41 -5.95 5.81 5.93
N LEU A 42 -4.98 4.93 6.17
CA LEU A 42 -5.05 3.54 5.72
C LEU A 42 -6.27 2.80 6.25
N ARG A 43 -6.66 3.03 7.52
CA ARG A 43 -7.89 2.44 8.07
C ARG A 43 -9.15 2.97 7.40
N GLU A 44 -9.18 4.23 6.96
CA GLU A 44 -10.31 4.77 6.22
C GLU A 44 -10.44 4.12 4.83
N VAL A 45 -9.30 3.88 4.18
CA VAL A 45 -9.22 3.34 2.81
C VAL A 45 -9.36 1.81 2.76
N ASN A 46 -8.99 1.09 3.84
CA ASN A 46 -9.15 -0.36 3.99
C ASN A 46 -10.31 -0.79 4.92
N GLY A 47 -11.04 0.16 5.48
CA GLY A 47 -12.03 -0.09 6.53
C GLY A 47 -13.38 -0.58 6.01
N SER A 48 -14.45 -0.06 6.62
CA SER A 48 -15.83 -0.46 6.32
C SER A 48 -16.68 0.71 5.80
N ALA A 49 -16.05 1.83 5.45
CA ALA A 49 -16.72 3.04 5.00
C ALA A 49 -17.08 2.98 3.51
N LEU A 50 -18.01 3.83 3.06
CA LEU A 50 -18.29 3.96 1.63
C LEU A 50 -17.03 4.42 0.88
N GLY A 51 -16.72 3.79 -0.24
CA GLY A 51 -15.56 4.10 -1.07
C GLY A 51 -14.23 3.47 -0.63
N CYS A 52 -14.21 2.69 0.46
CA CYS A 52 -13.03 1.89 0.85
C CYS A 52 -12.87 0.64 -0.05
N TYR A 53 -11.72 -0.02 0.01
CA TYR A 53 -11.46 -1.21 -0.81
C TYR A 53 -12.54 -2.30 -0.66
N PRO A 54 -12.93 -2.74 0.56
CA PRO A 54 -14.01 -3.73 0.71
C PRO A 54 -15.37 -3.28 0.13
N ASP A 55 -15.67 -1.98 0.16
CA ASP A 55 -16.90 -1.45 -0.44
C ASP A 55 -16.82 -1.49 -1.97
N VAL A 56 -15.69 -1.05 -2.55
CA VAL A 56 -15.44 -1.12 -4.00
C VAL A 56 -15.52 -2.57 -4.46
N GLU A 57 -14.82 -3.51 -3.81
CA GLU A 57 -14.86 -4.94 -4.14
C GLU A 57 -16.29 -5.50 -4.08
N ARG A 58 -17.07 -5.11 -3.06
CA ARG A 58 -18.46 -5.55 -2.91
C ARG A 58 -19.38 -5.04 -4.02
N GLN A 59 -19.16 -3.82 -4.52
CA GLN A 59 -19.96 -3.23 -5.60
C GLN A 59 -19.84 -4.01 -6.93
N GLY A 60 -18.81 -4.85 -7.07
CA GLY A 60 -18.64 -5.74 -8.22
C GLY A 60 -19.85 -6.63 -8.48
N TRP A 61 -20.52 -7.12 -7.43
CA TRP A 61 -21.73 -7.93 -7.59
C TRP A 61 -22.89 -7.17 -8.25
N THR A 62 -23.07 -5.89 -7.87
CA THR A 62 -24.10 -5.04 -8.48
C THR A 62 -23.78 -4.74 -9.94
N LEU A 63 -22.51 -4.46 -10.24
CA LEU A 63 -22.05 -4.24 -11.62
C LEU A 63 -22.23 -5.49 -12.49
N ASP A 64 -21.98 -6.67 -11.93
CA ASP A 64 -22.21 -7.94 -12.62
C ASP A 64 -23.68 -8.16 -12.98
N MET A 65 -24.60 -7.83 -12.07
CA MET A 65 -26.03 -7.86 -12.33
C MET A 65 -26.41 -6.94 -13.51
N PHE A 66 -25.90 -5.70 -13.53
CA PHE A 66 -26.14 -4.77 -14.63
C PHE A 66 -25.53 -5.27 -15.94
N ALA A 67 -24.30 -5.77 -15.91
CA ALA A 67 -23.62 -6.34 -17.06
C ALA A 67 -24.42 -7.51 -17.66
N GLN A 68 -24.97 -8.39 -16.82
CA GLN A 68 -25.84 -9.49 -17.26
C GLN A 68 -27.13 -8.98 -17.92
N GLN A 69 -27.76 -7.93 -17.39
CA GLN A 69 -28.95 -7.33 -18.00
C GLN A 69 -28.65 -6.72 -19.37
N LEU A 70 -27.52 -6.04 -19.52
CA LEU A 70 -27.06 -5.46 -20.77
C LEU A 70 -26.79 -6.54 -21.84
N GLU A 71 -26.24 -7.70 -21.42
CA GLU A 71 -25.98 -8.84 -22.29
C GLU A 71 -27.26 -9.53 -22.79
N GLN A 72 -28.36 -9.46 -22.02
CA GLN A 72 -29.65 -10.04 -22.38
C GLN A 72 -30.43 -9.25 -23.43
N VAL A 73 -30.03 -8.00 -23.71
CA VAL A 73 -30.70 -7.18 -24.73
C VAL A 73 -30.37 -7.73 -26.12
N LYS A 74 -31.41 -8.27 -26.78
CA LYS A 74 -31.29 -8.84 -28.12
C LYS A 74 -30.84 -7.78 -29.12
N ASN A 75 -29.97 -8.19 -30.05
CA ASN A 75 -29.44 -7.37 -31.15
C ASN A 75 -28.65 -6.11 -30.72
N TRP A 76 -28.26 -5.99 -29.45
CA TRP A 76 -27.43 -4.89 -28.99
C TRP A 76 -26.00 -5.37 -28.68
N GLU A 77 -25.16 -5.42 -29.72
CA GLU A 77 -23.74 -5.78 -29.58
C GLU A 77 -22.98 -4.78 -28.69
N GLY A 78 -23.34 -3.49 -28.77
CA GLY A 78 -22.78 -2.45 -27.90
C GLY A 78 -23.01 -2.72 -26.41
N GLY A 79 -24.17 -3.28 -26.05
CA GLY A 79 -24.48 -3.66 -24.66
C GLY A 79 -23.57 -4.77 -24.14
N ARG A 80 -23.29 -5.79 -24.97
CA ARG A 80 -22.33 -6.86 -24.64
C ARG A 80 -20.91 -6.34 -24.49
N SER A 81 -20.47 -5.49 -25.41
CA SER A 81 -19.13 -4.88 -25.33
C SER A 81 -18.98 -3.99 -24.11
N PHE A 82 -20.00 -3.18 -23.80
CA PHE A 82 -20.01 -2.32 -22.63
C PHE A 82 -20.04 -3.13 -21.33
N ALA A 83 -20.87 -4.17 -21.24
CA ALA A 83 -20.91 -5.09 -20.09
C ALA A 83 -19.53 -5.73 -19.81
N ARG A 84 -18.84 -6.20 -20.85
CA ARG A 84 -17.49 -6.76 -20.73
C ARG A 84 -16.48 -5.71 -20.25
N ALA A 85 -16.50 -4.52 -20.85
CA ALA A 85 -15.62 -3.42 -20.45
C ALA A 85 -15.88 -3.01 -18.99
N LEU A 86 -17.14 -2.95 -18.56
CA LEU A 86 -17.53 -2.60 -17.20
C LEU A 86 -16.97 -3.60 -16.17
N ARG A 87 -17.10 -4.91 -16.42
CA ARG A 87 -16.50 -5.94 -15.55
C ARG A 87 -14.99 -5.81 -15.50
N GLN A 88 -14.35 -5.73 -16.66
CA GLN A 88 -12.89 -5.65 -16.74
C GLN A 88 -12.34 -4.40 -16.03
N SER A 89 -12.95 -3.23 -16.25
CA SER A 89 -12.55 -1.99 -15.58
C SER A 89 -12.78 -2.05 -14.07
N HIS A 90 -13.83 -2.74 -13.61
CA HIS A 90 -14.06 -2.91 -12.18
C HIS A 90 -13.01 -3.83 -11.54
N GLU A 91 -12.72 -4.97 -12.17
CA GLU A 91 -11.66 -5.90 -11.72
C GLU A 91 -10.29 -5.20 -11.65
N GLU A 92 -9.96 -4.41 -12.67
CA GLU A 92 -8.72 -3.65 -12.73
C GLU A 92 -8.66 -2.56 -11.65
N LEU A 93 -9.76 -1.83 -11.44
CA LEU A 93 -9.85 -0.84 -10.37
C LEU A 93 -9.66 -1.49 -8.99
N ALA A 94 -10.37 -2.58 -8.70
CA ALA A 94 -10.26 -3.28 -7.42
C ALA A 94 -8.83 -3.79 -7.20
N LYS A 95 -8.19 -4.33 -8.24
CA LYS A 95 -6.80 -4.78 -8.19
C LYS A 95 -5.83 -3.65 -7.88
N VAL A 96 -5.88 -2.53 -8.62
CA VAL A 96 -5.00 -1.38 -8.38
C VAL A 96 -5.22 -0.81 -6.98
N TYR A 97 -6.47 -0.72 -6.54
CA TYR A 97 -6.81 -0.22 -5.21
C TYR A 97 -6.18 -1.10 -4.11
N LYS A 98 -6.25 -2.43 -4.27
CA LYS A 98 -5.58 -3.38 -3.38
C LYS A 98 -4.07 -3.19 -3.36
N GLU A 99 -3.43 -3.13 -4.53
CA GLU A 99 -1.98 -2.98 -4.65
C GLU A 99 -1.46 -1.69 -4.00
N VAL A 100 -2.19 -0.59 -4.18
CA VAL A 100 -1.90 0.69 -3.52
C VAL A 100 -2.03 0.57 -2.01
N ASN A 101 -3.09 -0.06 -1.52
CA ASN A 101 -3.31 -0.24 -0.09
C ASN A 101 -2.26 -1.15 0.58
N ASP A 102 -1.84 -2.21 -0.10
CA ASP A 102 -0.77 -3.09 0.37
C ASP A 102 0.57 -2.32 0.42
N THR A 103 0.86 -1.54 -0.63
CA THR A 103 2.08 -0.71 -0.69
C THR A 103 2.11 0.35 0.40
N LEU A 104 1.00 1.04 0.64
CA LEU A 104 0.87 2.02 1.71
C LEU A 104 1.04 1.35 3.08
N SER A 105 0.47 0.17 3.28
CA SER A 105 0.61 -0.59 4.53
C SER A 105 2.08 -0.93 4.82
N ILE A 106 2.82 -1.39 3.80
CA ILE A 106 4.26 -1.65 3.90
C ILE A 106 5.03 -0.36 4.20
N ALA A 107 4.73 0.74 3.52
CA ALA A 107 5.40 2.02 3.73
C ALA A 107 5.22 2.51 5.18
N VAL A 108 4.02 2.41 5.75
CA VAL A 108 3.79 2.80 7.15
C VAL A 108 4.55 1.91 8.13
N LEU A 109 4.59 0.60 7.89
CA LEU A 109 5.39 -0.32 8.71
C LEU A 109 6.89 0.01 8.65
N LEU A 110 7.41 0.40 7.48
CA LEU A 110 8.80 0.81 7.34
C LEU A 110 9.10 2.12 8.08
N ILE A 111 8.19 3.10 8.04
CA ILE A 111 8.34 4.36 8.79
C ILE A 111 8.33 4.10 10.29
N ASP A 112 7.40 3.28 10.78
CA ASP A 112 7.29 2.91 12.20
C ASP A 112 8.54 2.12 12.69
N ALA A 113 8.98 1.14 11.91
CA ALA A 113 10.23 0.40 12.19
C ALA A 113 11.46 1.33 12.19
N GLY A 114 11.50 2.30 11.28
CA GLY A 114 12.49 3.37 11.26
C GLY A 114 12.50 4.14 12.58
N ALA A 115 11.35 4.69 12.99
CA ALA A 115 11.19 5.42 14.25
C ALA A 115 11.65 4.59 15.48
N GLY A 116 11.32 3.30 15.53
CA GLY A 116 11.75 2.39 16.59
C GLY A 116 13.26 2.11 16.59
N ASN A 117 13.90 2.05 15.42
CA ASN A 117 15.36 1.90 15.31
C ASN A 117 16.09 3.17 15.73
N TYR A 118 15.59 4.35 15.38
CA TYR A 118 16.16 5.63 15.81
C TYR A 118 16.06 5.85 17.31
N THR A 119 14.90 5.53 17.91
CA THR A 119 14.75 5.60 19.37
C THR A 119 15.81 4.75 20.07
N ARG A 120 16.05 3.53 19.57
CA ARG A 120 17.10 2.63 20.10
C ARG A 120 18.52 3.19 19.90
N ALA A 121 18.81 3.77 18.74
CA ALA A 121 20.11 4.38 18.47
C ALA A 121 20.39 5.59 19.37
N ASN A 122 19.41 6.46 19.60
CA ASN A 122 19.55 7.58 20.54
C ASN A 122 19.80 7.08 21.97
N THR A 123 19.07 6.07 22.44
CA THR A 123 19.30 5.51 23.78
C THR A 123 20.68 4.90 23.98
N VAL A 124 21.32 4.40 22.90
CA VAL A 124 22.69 3.86 22.94
C VAL A 124 23.74 4.96 22.84
N ASN A 125 23.45 6.06 22.14
CA ASN A 125 24.36 7.21 22.05
C ASN A 125 24.34 8.10 23.29
N GLU A 126 23.23 8.14 24.03
CA GLU A 126 23.06 8.91 25.27
C GLU A 126 23.53 8.14 26.53
N SER A 127 23.94 6.87 26.39
CA SER A 127 24.46 6.01 27.47
C SER A 127 25.98 5.88 27.42
#